data_AF-A0A396HXA2-F1
#
_entry.id   AF-A0A396HXA2-F1
#
_cell.length_a   1.000
_cell.length_b   1.000
_cell.length_c   1.000
_cell.angle_alpha   90.00
_cell.angle_beta   90.00
_cell.angle_gamma   90.00
#
_symmetry.space_group_name_H-M   'P 1'
#
loop_
_entity.id
_entity.type
_entity.pdbx_description
1 polymer ?
#
loop_
_entity_poly.entity_id
_entity_poly.type
_entity_poly.pdbx_seq_one_letter_code
_entity_poly.pdbx_strand_id
1 'polypeptide(L)'
;MFFYSLTFSFSLLFLSNKNREKVITFELTVKQLMSFDPGEWTETLRKEYVLVIEGFFTLPLPLLSSTYRRAIKARTKVAEALTLIVRQRRKESVMGETKTDMLGALLASGDHFSNEQIVDFMLALLVAGYETTSTIMTFAVKFLTEHPLALAQLKVNLRI
;
A
#
# COMPACT_ATOMS: atom_id res chain seq x y z
N MET A 1 -33.24 10.63 -18.37
CA MET A 1 -33.15 9.93 -17.07
C MET A 1 -32.13 8.77 -17.09
N PHE A 2 -32.09 7.94 -18.13
CA PHE A 2 -31.16 6.79 -18.26
C PHE A 2 -29.66 7.17 -18.30
N PHE A 3 -29.29 8.27 -18.98
CA PHE A 3 -27.89 8.73 -19.03
C PHE A 3 -27.37 9.22 -17.67
N TYR A 4 -28.21 9.87 -16.87
CA TYR A 4 -27.85 10.34 -15.53
C TYR A 4 -27.74 9.19 -14.52
N SER A 5 -28.54 8.13 -14.63
CA SER A 5 -28.42 6.98 -13.74
C SER A 5 -27.19 6.13 -14.07
N LEU A 6 -26.77 6.07 -15.34
CA LEU A 6 -25.57 5.36 -15.76
C LEU A 6 -24.30 6.10 -15.32
N THR A 7 -24.22 7.42 -15.52
CA THR A 7 -23.09 8.24 -15.06
C THR A 7 -23.01 8.31 -13.53
N PHE A 8 -24.15 8.35 -12.83
CA PHE A 8 -24.20 8.29 -11.37
C PHE A 8 -23.78 6.91 -10.85
N SER A 9 -24.27 5.81 -11.42
CA SER A 9 -23.83 4.44 -11.07
C SER A 9 -22.35 4.23 -11.36
N PHE A 10 -21.84 4.82 -12.44
CA PHE A 10 -20.42 4.76 -12.79
C PHE A 10 -19.56 5.59 -11.83
N SER A 11 -20.04 6.74 -11.37
CA SER A 11 -19.39 7.56 -10.35
C SER A 11 -19.38 6.85 -8.98
N LEU A 12 -20.47 6.17 -8.63
CA LEU A 12 -20.57 5.38 -7.40
C LEU A 12 -19.66 4.14 -7.45
N LEU A 13 -19.62 3.46 -8.61
CA LEU A 13 -18.71 2.35 -8.87
C LEU A 13 -17.26 2.82 -8.79
N PHE A 14 -16.93 3.98 -9.38
CA PHE A 14 -15.60 4.59 -9.35
C PHE A 14 -15.16 4.96 -7.91
N LEU A 15 -16.07 5.52 -7.11
CA LEU A 15 -15.81 5.83 -5.70
C LEU A 15 -15.70 4.55 -4.83
N SER A 16 -16.50 3.52 -5.12
CA SER A 16 -16.45 2.23 -4.43
C SER A 16 -15.17 1.45 -4.75
N ASN A 17 -14.78 1.45 -6.02
CA ASN A 17 -13.57 0.81 -6.53
C ASN A 17 -12.31 1.48 -5.94
N LYS A 18 -12.25 2.82 -5.94
CA LYS A 18 -11.07 3.57 -5.43
C LYS A 18 -10.65 3.16 -4.02
N ASN A 19 -11.59 2.78 -3.16
CA ASN A 19 -11.28 2.28 -1.82
C ASN A 19 -10.86 0.81 -1.81
N ARG A 20 -11.41 -0.04 -2.69
CA ARG A 20 -11.03 -1.46 -2.83
C ARG A 20 -9.63 -1.62 -3.42
N GLU A 21 -9.29 -0.89 -4.49
CA GLU A 21 -7.93 -0.96 -5.07
C GLU A 21 -6.85 -0.61 -4.03
N LYS A 22 -7.12 0.41 -3.21
CA LYS A 22 -6.22 0.83 -2.13
C LYS A 22 -6.02 -0.24 -1.06
N VAL A 23 -7.09 -0.91 -0.64
CA VAL A 23 -6.99 -2.03 0.31
C VAL A 23 -6.19 -3.19 -0.30
N ILE A 24 -6.54 -3.61 -1.51
CA ILE A 24 -5.86 -4.72 -2.22
C ILE A 24 -4.37 -4.43 -2.40
N THR A 25 -4.02 -3.23 -2.85
CA THR A 25 -2.62 -2.84 -3.09
C THR A 25 -1.83 -2.72 -1.80
N PHE A 26 -2.43 -2.23 -0.71
CA PHE A 26 -1.80 -2.24 0.61
C PHE A 26 -1.49 -3.67 1.07
N GLU A 27 -2.49 -4.55 1.03
CA GLU A 27 -2.36 -5.94 1.46
C GLU A 27 -1.32 -6.70 0.62
N LEU A 28 -1.34 -6.50 -0.70
CA LEU A 28 -0.34 -7.07 -1.60
C LEU A 28 1.07 -6.58 -1.26
N THR A 29 1.23 -5.27 -1.04
CA THR A 29 2.53 -4.68 -0.68
C THR A 29 3.02 -5.26 0.65
N VAL A 30 2.16 -5.33 1.66
CA VAL A 30 2.49 -5.94 2.96
C VAL A 30 2.88 -7.42 2.81
N LYS A 31 2.15 -8.19 2.01
CA LYS A 31 2.48 -9.58 1.73
C LYS A 31 3.85 -9.72 1.05
N GLN A 32 4.15 -8.89 0.04
CA GLN A 32 5.43 -8.92 -0.67
C GLN A 32 6.61 -8.47 0.20
N LEU A 33 6.41 -7.46 1.05
CA LEU A 33 7.48 -6.92 1.89
C LEU A 33 7.82 -7.85 3.06
N MET A 34 6.82 -8.46 3.68
CA MET A 34 6.98 -9.08 4.99
C MET A 34 6.15 -10.37 5.19
N SER A 35 5.55 -10.93 4.14
CA SER A 35 4.78 -12.19 4.19
C SER A 35 3.65 -12.20 5.22
N PHE A 36 3.02 -11.06 5.48
CA PHE A 36 1.79 -11.00 6.30
C PHE A 36 0.57 -11.14 5.41
N ASP A 37 -0.35 -12.00 5.83
CA ASP A 37 -1.67 -12.14 5.23
C ASP A 37 -2.64 -11.03 5.70
N PRO A 38 -3.67 -10.71 4.91
CA PRO A 38 -4.74 -9.81 5.35
C PRO A 38 -5.35 -10.25 6.68
N GLY A 39 -5.45 -9.30 7.62
CA GLY A 39 -6.03 -9.54 8.94
C GLY A 39 -6.09 -8.28 9.78
N GLU A 40 -6.38 -8.45 11.08
CA GLU A 40 -6.56 -7.33 12.00
C GLU A 40 -5.32 -6.44 12.11
N TRP A 41 -4.13 -7.05 12.15
CA TRP A 41 -2.87 -6.33 12.25
C TRP A 41 -2.59 -5.50 10.99
N THR A 42 -2.77 -6.07 9.78
CA THR A 42 -2.55 -5.35 8.52
C THR A 42 -3.56 -4.22 8.36
N GLU A 43 -4.81 -4.43 8.76
CA GLU A 43 -5.85 -3.40 8.73
C GLU A 43 -5.54 -2.24 9.71
N THR A 44 -5.03 -2.56 10.90
CA THR A 44 -4.61 -1.54 11.87
C THR A 44 -3.43 -0.73 11.35
N LEU A 45 -2.43 -1.40 10.76
CA LEU A 45 -1.31 -0.73 10.11
C LEU A 45 -1.78 0.19 8.97
N ARG A 46 -2.72 -0.29 8.14
CA ARG A 46 -3.29 0.47 7.02
C ARG A 46 -3.97 1.75 7.48
N LYS A 47 -4.74 1.71 8.57
CA LYS A 47 -5.43 2.88 9.13
C LYS A 47 -4.46 3.98 9.54
N GLU A 48 -3.37 3.63 10.21
CA GLU A 48 -2.31 4.60 10.56
C GLU A 48 -1.58 5.07 9.29
N TYR A 49 -1.26 4.16 8.39
CA TYR A 49 -0.58 4.49 7.15
C TYR A 49 -1.37 5.46 6.25
N VAL A 50 -2.70 5.36 6.18
CA VAL A 50 -3.54 6.34 5.45
C VAL A 50 -3.32 7.76 5.98
N LEU A 51 -3.17 7.94 7.29
CA LEU A 51 -2.89 9.25 7.88
C LEU A 51 -1.50 9.77 7.50
N VAL A 52 -0.53 8.88 7.26
CA VAL A 52 0.80 9.26 6.73
C VAL A 52 0.65 9.85 5.34
N ILE A 53 -0.07 9.16 4.45
CA ILE A 53 -0.29 9.61 3.07
C ILE A 53 -1.06 10.92 3.03
N GLU A 54 -2.10 11.08 3.86
CA GLU A 54 -2.86 12.33 3.93
C GLU A 54 -1.97 13.53 4.25
N GLY A 55 -0.97 13.40 5.13
CA GLY A 55 -0.05 14.50 5.43
C GLY A 55 1.13 14.61 4.47
N PHE A 56 1.53 13.53 3.80
CA PHE A 56 2.66 13.53 2.86
C PHE A 56 2.46 14.54 1.73
N PHE A 57 1.22 14.73 1.28
CA PHE A 57 0.86 15.68 0.22
C PHE A 57 0.40 17.06 0.75
N THR A 58 0.67 17.38 2.03
CA THR A 58 0.30 18.66 2.64
C THR A 58 1.49 19.58 2.86
N LEU A 59 1.23 20.86 3.09
CA LEU A 59 2.27 21.81 3.45
C LEU A 59 2.96 21.37 4.77
N PRO A 60 4.31 21.34 4.81
CA PRO A 60 5.08 20.87 5.96
C PRO A 60 5.14 21.92 7.09
N LEU A 61 3.98 22.43 7.49
CA LEU A 61 3.83 23.47 8.51
C LEU A 61 3.07 22.90 9.72
N PRO A 62 3.75 22.22 10.66
CA PRO A 62 3.11 21.55 11.79
C PRO A 62 2.33 22.50 12.70
N LEU A 63 2.73 23.76 12.80
CA LEU A 63 2.04 24.75 13.64
C LEU A 63 0.66 25.11 13.07
N LEU A 64 0.49 25.04 11.73
CA LEU A 64 -0.70 25.50 11.02
C LEU A 64 -1.58 24.35 10.51
N SER A 65 -1.02 23.15 10.37
CA SER A 65 -1.73 21.98 9.82
C SER A 65 -1.94 20.89 10.87
N SER A 66 -3.21 20.68 11.26
CA SER A 66 -3.60 19.51 12.05
C SER A 66 -3.33 18.20 11.30
N THR A 67 -3.52 18.18 9.98
CA THR A 67 -3.26 17.01 9.12
C THR A 67 -1.78 16.61 9.13
N TYR A 68 -0.86 17.56 8.96
CA TYR A 68 0.57 17.27 9.00
C TYR A 68 1.00 16.75 10.38
N ARG A 69 0.49 17.33 11.47
CA ARG A 69 0.75 16.82 12.83
C ARG A 69 0.25 15.39 13.04
N ARG A 70 -0.94 15.05 12.53
CA ARG A 70 -1.46 13.67 12.58
C ARG A 70 -0.58 12.72 11.78
N ALA A 71 -0.14 13.11 10.60
CA ALA A 71 0.72 12.30 9.76
C ALA A 71 2.08 11.99 10.40
N ILE A 72 2.70 12.96 11.09
CA ILE A 72 3.95 12.71 11.85
C ILE A 72 3.75 11.69 12.97
N LYS A 73 2.64 11.80 13.72
CA LYS A 73 2.29 10.81 14.77
C LYS A 73 2.03 9.43 14.18
N ALA A 74 1.29 9.37 13.08
CA ALA A 74 0.99 8.12 12.39
C ALA A 74 2.25 7.47 11.81
N ARG A 75 3.16 8.27 11.23
CA ARG A 75 4.46 7.80 10.74
C ARG A 75 5.25 7.14 11.86
N THR A 76 5.23 7.72 13.06
CA THR A 76 5.89 7.16 14.24
C THR A 76 5.31 5.78 14.60
N LYS A 77 3.99 5.66 14.67
CA LYS A 77 3.33 4.37 14.96
C LYS A 77 3.60 3.29 13.91
N VAL A 78 3.57 3.66 12.62
CA VAL A 78 3.90 2.75 11.51
C VAL A 78 5.36 2.29 11.63
N ALA A 79 6.29 3.23 11.87
CA ALA A 79 7.70 2.90 12.04
C ALA A 79 7.95 1.99 13.26
N GLU A 80 7.25 2.22 14.38
CA GLU A 80 7.32 1.35 15.57
C GLU A 80 6.83 -0.06 15.26
N ALA A 81 5.67 -0.20 14.60
CA ALA A 81 5.13 -1.50 14.21
C ALA A 81 6.08 -2.27 13.28
N LEU A 82 6.66 -1.58 12.29
CA LEU A 82 7.67 -2.15 11.40
C LEU A 82 8.96 -2.52 12.15
N THR A 83 9.40 -1.68 13.09
CA THR A 83 10.61 -1.94 13.90
C THR A 83 10.49 -3.24 14.69
N LEU A 84 9.31 -3.52 15.25
CA LEU A 84 9.05 -4.79 15.94
C LEU A 84 9.24 -5.99 15.02
N ILE A 85 8.71 -5.91 13.79
CA ILE A 85 8.85 -6.98 12.79
C ILE A 85 10.31 -7.17 12.38
N VAL A 86 11.04 -6.08 12.07
CA VAL A 86 12.45 -6.15 11.67
C VAL A 86 13.29 -6.78 12.76
N ARG A 87 13.11 -6.35 14.02
CA ARG A 87 13.84 -6.91 15.16
C ARG A 87 13.55 -8.39 15.35
N GLN A 88 12.28 -8.79 15.23
CA GLN A 88 11.89 -10.19 15.34
C GLN A 88 12.51 -11.02 14.22
N ARG A 89 12.36 -10.60 12.97
CA ARG A 89 12.92 -11.28 11.78
C ARG A 89 14.45 -11.36 11.79
N ARG A 90 15.13 -10.34 12.33
CA ARG A 90 16.59 -10.38 12.48
C ARG A 90 17.02 -11.45 13.49
N LYS A 91 16.29 -11.61 14.61
CA LYS A 91 16.56 -12.68 15.59
C LYS A 91 16.32 -14.06 14.98
N GLU A 92 15.20 -14.23 14.27
CA GLU A 92 14.86 -15.46 13.54
C GLU A 92 15.94 -15.83 12.52
N SER A 93 16.43 -14.85 11.75
CA SER A 93 17.52 -15.04 10.77
C SER A 93 18.81 -15.56 11.41
N VAL A 94 19.19 -15.04 12.59
CA VAL A 94 20.35 -15.52 13.35
C VAL A 94 20.17 -16.99 13.81
N MET A 95 18.93 -17.43 14.03
CA MET A 95 18.59 -18.81 14.36
C MET A 95 18.45 -19.71 13.11
N GLY A 96 18.67 -19.18 11.91
CA GLY A 96 18.57 -19.91 10.64
C GLY A 96 17.16 -19.90 10.02
N GLU A 97 16.20 -19.20 10.63
CA GLU A 97 14.85 -19.04 10.09
C GLU A 97 14.80 -17.86 9.11
N THR A 98 14.59 -18.15 7.83
CA THR A 98 14.53 -17.12 6.78
C THR A 98 13.23 -17.21 5.99
N LYS A 99 12.79 -16.08 5.45
CA LYS A 99 11.63 -16.00 4.54
C LYS A 99 12.07 -15.44 3.20
N THR A 100 11.45 -15.93 2.14
CA THR A 100 11.65 -15.42 0.77
C THR A 100 10.73 -14.24 0.50
N ASP A 101 10.91 -13.16 1.27
CA ASP A 101 10.27 -11.87 1.08
C ASP A 101 11.30 -10.74 1.05
N MET A 102 10.86 -9.50 0.79
CA MET A 102 11.79 -8.38 0.68
C MET A 102 12.56 -8.13 1.97
N LEU A 103 11.91 -8.25 3.12
CA LEU A 103 12.57 -8.12 4.42
C LEU A 103 13.62 -9.21 4.62
N GLY A 104 13.31 -10.46 4.25
CA GLY A 104 14.29 -11.55 4.25
C GLY A 104 15.48 -11.27 3.34
N ALA A 105 15.24 -10.74 2.13
CA ALA A 105 16.31 -10.35 1.21
C ALA A 105 17.19 -9.21 1.77
N LEU A 106 16.58 -8.20 2.40
CA LEU A 106 17.31 -7.11 3.05
C LEU A 106 18.17 -7.61 4.22
N LEU A 107 17.66 -8.53 5.03
CA LEU A 107 18.42 -9.15 6.12
C LEU A 107 19.53 -10.09 5.63
N ALA A 108 19.31 -10.79 4.51
CA ALA A 108 20.30 -11.68 3.91
C ALA A 108 21.43 -10.93 3.19
N SER A 109 21.24 -9.65 2.87
CA SER A 109 22.27 -8.81 2.25
C SER A 109 23.48 -8.53 3.17
N GLY A 110 23.47 -9.03 4.40
CA GLY A 110 24.52 -8.83 5.42
C GLY A 110 24.17 -7.69 6.39
N ASP A 111 25.11 -7.34 7.27
CA ASP A 111 24.95 -6.23 8.25
C ASP A 111 25.13 -4.83 7.63
N HIS A 112 24.81 -4.67 6.34
CA HIS A 112 24.93 -3.40 5.63
C HIS A 112 23.82 -2.41 5.99
N PHE A 113 22.67 -2.89 6.48
CA PHE A 113 21.55 -2.04 6.86
C PHE A 113 21.22 -2.16 8.34
N SER A 114 21.14 -1.00 9.01
CA SER A 114 20.59 -0.91 10.36
C SER A 114 19.09 -1.21 10.34
N ASN A 115 18.52 -1.53 11.50
CA ASN A 115 17.08 -1.76 11.61
C ASN A 115 16.28 -0.52 11.19
N GLU A 116 16.79 0.67 11.53
CA GLU A 116 16.18 1.96 11.19
C GLU A 116 16.16 2.16 9.66
N GLN A 117 17.26 1.85 8.97
CA GLN A 117 17.32 1.94 7.50
C GLN A 117 16.33 0.98 6.83
N ILE A 118 16.22 -0.26 7.34
CA ILE A 118 15.24 -1.23 6.82
C ILE A 118 13.81 -0.72 7.04
N VAL A 119 13.51 -0.18 8.23
CA VAL A 119 12.19 0.37 8.55
C VAL A 119 11.83 1.55 7.64
N ASP A 120 12.75 2.51 7.46
CA ASP A 120 12.53 3.66 6.59
C ASP A 120 12.32 3.21 5.13
N PHE A 121 13.07 2.20 4.67
CA PHE A 121 12.92 1.65 3.33
C PHE A 121 11.57 0.94 3.14
N MET A 122 11.15 0.10 4.10
CA MET A 122 9.83 -0.53 4.07
C MET A 122 8.70 0.50 4.08
N LEU A 123 8.82 1.56 4.89
CA LEU A 123 7.83 2.65 4.92
C LEU A 123 7.76 3.37 3.56
N ALA A 124 8.90 3.66 2.95
CA ALA A 124 8.96 4.27 1.63
C ALA A 124 8.31 3.39 0.55
N LEU A 125 8.51 2.07 0.61
CA LEU A 125 7.89 1.13 -0.33
C LEU A 125 6.38 1.00 -0.12
N LEU A 126 5.91 1.04 1.14
CA LEU A 126 4.47 1.14 1.40
C LEU A 126 3.90 2.42 0.77
N VAL A 127 4.57 3.57 0.91
CA VAL A 127 4.20 4.85 0.25
C VAL A 127 4.13 4.70 -1.27
N ALA A 128 5.15 4.11 -1.88
CA ALA A 128 5.22 3.93 -3.32
C ALA A 128 4.12 3.01 -3.85
N GLY A 129 3.90 1.85 -3.21
CA GLY A 129 2.99 0.81 -3.70
C GLY A 129 1.51 1.15 -3.57
N TYR A 130 1.12 1.91 -2.55
CA TYR A 130 -0.29 2.17 -2.23
C TYR A 130 -0.98 3.15 -3.18
N GLU A 131 -0.44 4.36 -3.36
CA GLU A 131 -1.12 5.38 -4.18
C GLU A 131 -0.92 5.13 -5.68
N THR A 132 0.28 4.75 -6.11
CA THR A 132 0.59 4.62 -7.54
C THR A 132 -0.14 3.42 -8.16
N THR A 133 0.02 2.23 -7.58
CA THR A 133 -0.60 1.00 -8.09
C THR A 133 -2.12 1.06 -8.03
N SER A 134 -2.69 1.59 -6.94
CA SER A 134 -4.15 1.72 -6.85
C SER A 134 -4.68 2.67 -7.91
N THR A 135 -4.02 3.81 -8.14
CA THR A 135 -4.41 4.77 -9.19
C THR A 135 -4.31 4.16 -10.58
N ILE A 136 -3.24 3.41 -10.87
CA ILE A 136 -3.09 2.70 -12.15
C ILE A 136 -4.19 1.64 -12.32
N MET A 137 -4.51 0.86 -11.28
CA MET A 137 -5.61 -0.11 -11.32
C MET A 137 -6.96 0.57 -11.58
N THR A 138 -7.25 1.68 -10.89
CA THR A 138 -8.46 2.48 -11.12
C THR A 138 -8.54 2.95 -12.57
N PHE A 139 -7.44 3.47 -13.13
CA PHE A 139 -7.40 3.91 -14.52
C PHE A 139 -7.50 2.76 -15.52
N ALA A 140 -6.89 1.61 -15.25
CA ALA A 140 -7.03 0.43 -16.10
C ALA A 140 -8.49 0.00 -16.20
N VAL A 141 -9.20 -0.10 -15.07
CA VAL A 141 -10.64 -0.43 -15.05
C VAL A 141 -11.45 0.62 -15.81
N LYS A 142 -11.19 1.91 -15.57
CA LYS A 142 -11.88 3.00 -16.27
C LYS A 142 -11.69 2.93 -17.78
N PHE A 143 -10.46 2.85 -18.27
CA PHE A 143 -10.18 2.88 -19.70
C PHE A 143 -10.64 1.60 -20.41
N LEU A 144 -10.53 0.43 -19.76
CA LEU A 144 -11.05 -0.82 -20.34
C LEU A 144 -12.58 -0.81 -20.44
N THR A 145 -13.28 -0.26 -19.46
CA THR A 145 -14.75 -0.17 -19.49
C THR A 145 -15.27 0.85 -20.50
N GLU A 146 -14.50 1.92 -20.76
CA GLU A 146 -14.85 2.92 -21.76
C GLU A 146 -14.47 2.52 -23.18
N HIS A 147 -13.63 1.49 -23.38
CA HIS A 147 -13.13 1.05 -24.69
C HIS A 147 -13.41 -0.44 -24.93
N PRO A 148 -14.65 -0.81 -25.33
CA PRO A 148 -15.07 -2.21 -25.44
C PRO A 148 -14.23 -3.09 -26.38
N LEU A 149 -13.67 -2.50 -27.44
CA LEU A 149 -12.77 -3.21 -28.36
C LEU A 149 -11.48 -3.65 -27.67
N ALA A 150 -10.88 -2.76 -26.87
CA ALA A 150 -9.68 -3.08 -26.09
C ALA A 150 -9.99 -4.16 -25.03
N LEU A 151 -11.15 -4.06 -24.37
CA LEU A 151 -11.60 -5.09 -23.43
C LEU A 151 -11.82 -6.45 -24.10
N ALA A 152 -12.44 -6.48 -25.29
CA ALA A 152 -12.65 -7.71 -26.04
C ALA A 152 -11.33 -8.36 -26.46
N GLN A 153 -10.36 -7.58 -26.92
CA GLN A 153 -9.01 -8.08 -27.23
C GLN A 153 -8.31 -8.63 -25.99
N LEU A 154 -8.39 -7.93 -24.85
CA LEU A 154 -7.80 -8.38 -23.60
C LEU A 154 -8.38 -9.73 -23.15
N LYS A 155 -9.70 -9.90 -23.25
CA LYS A 155 -10.42 -11.13 -22.94
C LYS A 155 -9.95 -12.32 -23.78
N VAL A 156 -9.84 -12.13 -25.09
CA VAL A 156 -9.33 -13.15 -26.02
C VAL A 156 -7.89 -13.55 -25.65
N ASN A 157 -7.02 -12.58 -25.38
CA ASN A 157 -5.62 -12.84 -25.04
C ASN A 157 -5.46 -13.57 -23.70
N LEU A 158 -6.27 -13.22 -22.70
CA LEU A 158 -6.24 -13.81 -21.37
C LEU A 158 -7.11 -15.08 -21.24
N ARG A 159 -7.83 -15.47 -22.29
CA ARG A 159 -8.80 -16.59 -22.31
C ARG A 159 -9.87 -16.47 -21.22
N ILE A 160 -10.33 -15.25 -20.94
CA ILE A 160 -11.39 -14.92 -19.96
C ILE A 160 -12.53 -14.14 -20.61
#